data_AF-D9WIB8-F1
#
_entry.id   AF-D9WIB8-F1
#
_cell.length_a   1.000
_cell.length_b   1.000
_cell.length_c   1.000
_cell.angle_alpha   90.00
_cell.angle_beta   90.00
_cell.angle_gamma   90.00
#
_symmetry.space_group_name_H-M   'P 1'
#
loop_
_entity.id
_entity.type
_entity.pdbx_description
1 polymer ?
#
loop_
_entity_poly.entity_id
_entity_poly.type
_entity_poly.pdbx_seq_one_letter_code
_entity_poly.pdbx_strand_id
1 'polypeptide(L)'
;MVMPGQRKRKQRRQRRQEFAAGAGRWEVIFETQDADEWRARLARMRAGSEPVDWSSVRVDTLCGRATRPTTYRLSRFVPSVPGEPEA
;
A
#
# COMPACT_ATOMS: atom_id res chain seq x y z
N MET A 1 -21.76 26.05 -10.92
CA MET A 1 -21.30 25.03 -11.89
C MET A 1 -20.11 24.31 -11.28
N VAL A 2 -20.27 23.08 -10.76
CA VAL A 2 -19.21 22.40 -9.99
C VAL A 2 -18.36 21.54 -10.93
N MET A 3 -17.11 21.94 -11.13
CA MET A 3 -16.16 21.30 -12.05
C MET A 3 -15.96 19.80 -11.72
N PRO A 4 -16.21 18.86 -12.67
CA PRO A 4 -16.28 17.41 -12.40
C PRO A 4 -14.95 16.72 -12.04
N GLY A 5 -13.80 17.42 -12.10
CA GLY A 5 -12.49 16.87 -11.72
C GLY A 5 -12.17 16.88 -10.22
N GLN A 6 -12.85 17.72 -9.44
CA GLN A 6 -12.53 17.94 -8.01
C GLN A 6 -12.94 16.77 -7.11
N ARG A 7 -14.03 16.05 -7.47
CA ARG A 7 -14.57 14.94 -6.66
C ARG A 7 -13.61 13.77 -6.53
N LYS A 8 -12.93 13.37 -7.62
CA LYS A 8 -11.96 12.26 -7.59
C LYS A 8 -10.75 12.57 -6.71
N ARG A 9 -10.31 13.83 -6.68
CA ARG A 9 -9.15 14.27 -5.87
C ARG A 9 -9.47 14.26 -4.37
N LYS A 10 -10.70 14.64 -3.98
CA LYS A 10 -11.13 14.66 -2.58
C LYS A 10 -11.31 13.24 -2.00
N GLN A 11 -11.89 12.31 -2.77
CA GLN A 11 -12.05 10.91 -2.34
C GLN A 11 -10.71 10.22 -2.09
N ARG A 12 -9.74 10.40 -2.99
CA ARG A 12 -8.38 9.84 -2.79
C ARG A 12 -7.73 10.35 -1.51
N ARG A 13 -7.98 11.60 -1.13
CA ARG A 13 -7.43 12.20 0.09
C ARG A 13 -8.12 11.70 1.36
N GLN A 14 -9.44 11.50 1.32
CA GLN A 14 -10.19 10.90 2.44
C GLN A 14 -9.75 9.46 2.72
N ARG A 15 -9.68 8.60 1.69
CA ARG A 15 -9.18 7.23 1.86
C ARG A 15 -7.78 7.18 2.47
N ARG A 16 -6.87 8.05 2.03
CA ARG A 16 -5.54 8.16 2.64
C ARG A 16 -5.57 8.56 4.11
N GLN A 17 -6.50 9.42 4.52
CA GLN A 17 -6.66 9.81 5.93
C GLN A 17 -7.26 8.68 6.75
N GLU A 18 -8.21 7.91 6.21
CA GLU A 18 -8.77 6.73 6.89
C GLU A 18 -7.66 5.69 7.19
N PHE A 19 -6.73 5.46 6.26
CA PHE A 19 -5.59 4.57 6.49
C PHE A 19 -4.55 5.11 7.48
N ALA A 20 -4.48 6.43 7.65
CA ALA A 20 -3.57 7.08 8.60
C ALA A 20 -4.19 7.24 10.00
N ALA A 21 -5.53 7.24 10.09
CA ALA A 21 -6.30 7.46 11.33
C ALA A 21 -6.33 6.24 12.27
N GLY A 22 -5.56 5.18 11.99
CA GLY A 22 -5.39 4.05 12.91
C GLY A 22 -6.54 3.04 12.94
N ALA A 23 -7.50 3.12 12.02
CA ALA A 23 -8.61 2.16 11.90
C ALA A 23 -8.21 0.81 11.24
N GLY A 24 -6.93 0.46 11.22
CA GLY A 24 -6.42 -0.76 10.60
C GLY A 24 -4.90 -0.92 10.72
N ARG A 25 -4.43 -2.13 10.38
CA ARG A 25 -3.00 -2.51 10.45
C ARG A 25 -2.43 -2.70 9.05
N TRP A 26 -1.15 -2.39 8.90
CA TRP A 26 -0.41 -2.71 7.68
C TRP A 26 0.20 -4.10 7.84
N GLU A 27 -0.26 -5.06 7.04
CA GLU A 27 0.27 -6.41 7.00
C GLU A 27 1.26 -6.55 5.86
N VAL A 28 2.44 -7.10 6.13
CA VAL A 28 3.48 -7.33 5.12
C VAL A 28 3.13 -8.57 4.31
N ILE A 29 2.84 -8.40 3.03
CA ILE A 29 2.48 -9.50 2.13
C ILE A 29 3.66 -9.96 1.27
N PHE A 30 4.67 -9.11 1.10
CA PHE A 30 5.86 -9.44 0.32
C PHE A 30 7.05 -8.62 0.82
N GLU A 31 8.18 -9.26 1.02
CA GLU A 31 9.45 -8.61 1.36
C GLU A 31 10.53 -9.21 0.46
N THR A 32 11.27 -8.36 -0.25
CA THR A 32 12.39 -8.79 -1.09
C THR A 32 13.53 -7.79 -0.96
N GLN A 33 14.76 -8.26 -1.11
CA GLN A 33 15.94 -7.41 -1.21
C GLN A 33 16.37 -7.21 -2.67
N ASP A 34 15.73 -7.93 -3.59
CA ASP A 34 16.01 -7.84 -5.02
C ASP A 34 15.19 -6.73 -5.67
N ALA A 35 15.89 -5.73 -6.21
CA ALA A 35 15.26 -4.56 -6.82
C ALA A 35 14.59 -4.90 -8.15
N ASP A 36 15.09 -5.89 -8.90
CA ASP A 36 14.57 -6.23 -10.22
C ASP A 36 13.30 -7.07 -10.08
N GLU A 37 13.30 -8.07 -9.19
CA GLU A 37 12.12 -8.83 -8.80
C GLU A 37 11.01 -7.90 -8.28
N TRP A 38 11.38 -6.95 -7.42
CA TRP A 38 10.46 -5.95 -6.91
C TRP A 38 9.81 -5.12 -8.03
N ARG A 39 10.63 -4.61 -8.97
CA ARG A 39 10.14 -3.81 -10.10
C ARG A 39 9.27 -4.64 -11.04
N ALA A 40 9.67 -5.87 -11.35
CA ALA A 40 8.88 -6.78 -12.17
C ALA A 40 7.52 -7.10 -11.53
N ARG A 41 7.49 -7.33 -10.21
CA ARG A 41 6.25 -7.55 -9.45
C ARG A 41 5.33 -6.33 -9.52
N LEU A 42 5.85 -5.13 -9.24
CA LEU A 42 5.07 -3.89 -9.33
C LEU A 42 4.57 -3.62 -10.74
N ALA A 43 5.38 -3.89 -11.76
CA ALA A 43 4.98 -3.74 -13.15
C ALA A 43 3.82 -4.68 -13.51
N ARG A 44 3.87 -5.96 -13.10
CA ARG A 44 2.79 -6.94 -13.30
C ARG A 44 1.50 -6.52 -12.58
N MET A 45 1.60 -6.05 -11.34
CA MET A 45 0.45 -5.53 -10.61
C MET A 45 -0.15 -4.28 -11.27
N ARG A 46 0.67 -3.40 -11.85
CA ARG A 46 0.18 -2.16 -12.52
C ARG A 46 -0.44 -2.46 -13.87
N ALA A 47 0.06 -3.49 -14.55
CA ALA A 47 -0.50 -3.99 -15.80
C ALA A 47 -1.88 -4.64 -15.62
N GLY A 48 -2.37 -4.77 -14.38
CA GLY A 48 -3.69 -5.33 -14.08
C GLY A 48 -3.72 -6.86 -14.09
N SER A 49 -2.56 -7.52 -14.17
CA SER A 49 -2.48 -8.98 -14.05
C SER A 49 -2.83 -9.47 -12.65
N GLU A 50 -2.76 -8.60 -11.64
CA GLU A 50 -3.31 -8.88 -10.32
C GLU A 50 -4.31 -7.80 -9.90
N PRO A 51 -5.48 -8.19 -9.37
CA PRO A 51 -6.48 -7.29 -8.83
C PRO A 51 -6.05 -6.79 -7.44
N VAL A 52 -4.95 -6.04 -7.39
CA VAL A 52 -4.50 -5.39 -6.15
C VAL A 52 -5.02 -3.96 -6.13
N ASP A 53 -5.77 -3.62 -5.08
CA ASP A 53 -6.19 -2.24 -4.84
C ASP A 53 -4.98 -1.41 -4.38
N TRP A 54 -4.43 -0.62 -5.29
CA TRP A 54 -3.30 0.29 -5.04
C TRP A 54 -3.57 1.36 -3.99
N SER A 55 -4.83 1.61 -3.63
CA SER A 55 -5.16 2.53 -2.54
C SER A 55 -4.94 1.86 -1.18
N SER A 56 -5.14 0.54 -1.12
CA SER A 56 -4.98 -0.29 0.08
C SER A 56 -3.60 -0.96 0.17
N VAL A 57 -2.63 -0.59 -0.66
CA VAL A 57 -1.27 -1.15 -0.64
C VAL A 57 -0.23 -0.05 -0.52
N ARG A 58 0.80 -0.32 0.27
CA ARG A 58 1.93 0.54 0.57
C ARG A 58 3.22 -0.17 0.17
N VAL A 59 4.08 0.60 -0.46
CA VAL A 59 5.43 0.22 -0.85
C VAL A 59 6.37 0.96 0.08
N ASP A 60 7.10 0.23 0.93
CA ASP A 60 8.18 0.77 1.74
C ASP A 60 9.53 0.35 1.13
N THR A 61 10.45 1.29 0.99
CA THR A 61 11.83 1.01 0.63
C THR A 61 12.69 1.31 1.83
N LEU A 62 13.12 0.26 2.51
CA LEU A 62 13.97 0.33 3.69
C LEU A 62 15.42 0.40 3.22
N CYS A 63 15.82 1.61 2.80
CA CYS A 63 17.20 1.89 2.46
C CYS A 63 18.04 1.84 3.74
N GLY A 64 18.75 0.73 3.94
CA GLY A 64 19.79 0.66 4.94
C GLY A 64 20.90 1.69 4.66
N ARG A 65 21.47 2.32 5.70
CA ARG A 65 22.71 3.08 5.52
C ARG A 65 23.85 2.10 5.23
N ALA A 66 24.45 2.24 4.05
CA ALA A 66 25.76 1.78 3.57
C ALA A 66 26.15 0.27 3.69
N THR A 67 25.75 -0.45 4.74
CA THR A 67 26.15 -1.86 4.98
C THR A 67 24.96 -2.81 4.95
N ARG A 68 23.74 -2.28 5.00
CA ARG A 68 22.52 -3.08 4.96
C ARG A 68 21.94 -3.09 3.54
N PRO A 69 21.59 -4.26 3.00
CA PRO A 69 20.88 -4.36 1.72
C PRO A 69 19.57 -3.54 1.77
N THR A 70 19.18 -3.00 0.61
CA THR A 70 17.91 -2.27 0.49
C THR A 70 16.78 -3.28 0.52
N THR A 71 15.95 -3.23 1.56
CA THR A 71 14.79 -4.12 1.65
C THR A 71 13.57 -3.42 1.09
N TYR A 72 12.97 -4.01 0.08
CA TYR A 72 11.68 -3.61 -0.48
C TYR A 72 10.57 -4.39 0.20
N ARG A 73 9.59 -3.67 0.73
CA ARG A 73 8.48 -4.26 1.47
C ARG A 73 7.14 -3.80 0.91
N LEU A 74 6.29 -4.77 0.61
CA LEU A 74 4.90 -4.58 0.21
C LEU A 74 4.02 -4.85 1.41
N SER A 75 3.29 -3.83 1.84
CA SER A 75 2.32 -3.95 2.92
C SER A 75 0.93 -3.66 2.40
N ARG A 76 -0.04 -4.51 2.74
CA ARG A 76 -1.46 -4.30 2.49
C ARG A 76 -2.11 -3.72 3.74
N PHE A 77 -2.96 -2.72 3.57
CA PHE A 77 -3.79 -2.20 4.63
C PHE A 77 -4.93 -3.19 4.87
N VAL A 78 -5.00 -3.70 6.08
CA VAL A 78 -6.11 -4.51 6.58
C VAL A 78 -6.92 -3.60 7.50
N PRO A 79 -8.12 -3.15 7.09
CA PRO A 79 -9.00 -2.41 7.98
C PRO A 79 -9.32 -3.30 9.17
N SER A 80 -9.15 -2.77 10.38
CA SER A 80 -9.59 -3.46 11.58
C SER A 80 -11.11 -3.36 11.57
N VAL A 81 -11.78 -4.49 11.35
CA VAL A 81 -13.23 -4.56 11.46
C VAL A 81 -13.55 -4.39 12.94
N PRO A 82 -14.28 -3.34 13.35
CA PRO A 82 -14.69 -3.22 14.74
C PRO A 82 -15.74 -4.32 15.01
N GLY A 83 -15.29 -5.49 15.49
CA GLY A 83 -16.20 -6.60 15.80
C GLY A 83 -15.60 -8.01 15.90
N GLU A 84 -14.32 -8.24 15.62
CA GLU A 84 -13.71 -9.56 15.86
C GLU A 84 -13.04 -9.55 17.26
N PRO A 85 -13.59 -10.28 18.26
CA PRO A 85 -12.89 -10.49 19.50
C PRO A 85 -11.67 -11.37 19.21
N GLU A 86 -10.52 -10.89 19.68
CA GLU A 86 -9.27 -11.64 19.78
C GLU A 86 -9.56 -12.96 20.53
N ALA A 87 -9.31 -14.10 19.87
CA ALA A 87 -9.38 -15.43 20.45
C ALA A 87 -8.02 -16.10 20.35
#